data_AF-A0A848DD04-F1
#
_entry.id   AF-A0A848DD04-F1
#
_cell.length_a   1.000
_cell.length_b   1.000
_cell.length_c   1.000
_cell.angle_alpha   90.00
_cell.angle_beta   90.00
_cell.angle_gamma   90.00
#
_symmetry.space_group_name_H-M   'P 1'
#
loop_
_entity.id
_entity.type
_entity.pdbx_description
1 polymer ?
#
loop_
_entity_poly.entity_id
_entity_poly.type
_entity_poly.pdbx_seq_one_letter_code
_entity_poly.pdbx_strand_id
1 'polypeptide(L)'
;MRTLTDHSPVPPAADPLTRIAAALDDTITQIHVVIAIPHGTNTHNAHRAALLARLHARQAGWWQLLARAAVTDLTRVHPMYMRAALRAAHKARDDARFWRDVAADWTARAEHRPTSDAAGALSSWDELGVTA
;
A
#
# COMPACT_ATOMS: atom_id res chain seq x y z
N MET A 1 -55.64 6.33 -17.17
CA MET A 1 -54.63 5.98 -16.14
C MET A 1 -53.58 5.08 -16.76
N ARG A 2 -52.37 5.61 -17.03
CA ARG A 2 -51.23 4.83 -17.52
C ARG A 2 -50.03 5.26 -16.67
N THR A 3 -49.59 4.39 -15.77
CA THR A 3 -48.43 4.60 -14.90
C THR A 3 -47.16 4.54 -15.75
N LEU A 4 -46.45 5.67 -15.84
CA LEU A 4 -45.09 5.75 -16.34
C LEU A 4 -44.19 4.97 -15.37
N THR A 5 -43.56 3.90 -15.84
CA THR A 5 -42.43 3.30 -15.15
C THR A 5 -41.29 4.31 -15.17
N ASP A 6 -41.00 4.87 -14.00
CA ASP A 6 -39.81 5.67 -13.74
C ASP A 6 -38.57 4.76 -13.86
N HIS A 7 -37.95 4.79 -15.04
CA HIS A 7 -36.61 4.27 -15.24
C HIS A 7 -35.63 5.40 -15.02
N SER A 8 -35.48 5.78 -13.75
CA SER A 8 -34.40 6.65 -13.32
C SER A 8 -33.06 6.00 -13.73
N PRO A 9 -32.24 6.64 -14.59
CA PRO A 9 -31.00 6.04 -15.05
C PRO A 9 -30.04 5.89 -13.87
N VAL A 10 -29.73 4.64 -13.50
CA VAL A 10 -28.61 4.34 -12.61
C VAL A 10 -27.36 4.93 -13.27
N PRO A 11 -26.61 5.82 -12.60
CA PRO A 11 -25.40 6.38 -13.18
C PRO A 11 -24.46 5.24 -13.58
N PRO A 12 -23.79 5.31 -14.74
CA PRO A 12 -22.93 4.23 -15.20
C PRO A 12 -21.88 3.96 -14.11
N ALA A 13 -21.85 2.73 -13.61
CA ALA A 13 -20.92 2.35 -12.58
C ALA A 13 -19.50 2.64 -13.10
N ALA A 14 -18.71 3.44 -12.36
CA ALA A 14 -17.40 3.92 -12.80
C ALA A 14 -16.56 2.78 -13.40
N ASP A 15 -15.85 3.05 -14.50
CA ASP A 15 -15.00 2.07 -15.18
C ASP A 15 -14.04 1.38 -14.18
N PRO A 16 -13.79 0.07 -14.30
CA PRO A 16 -12.91 -0.65 -13.37
C PRO A 16 -11.52 -0.03 -13.22
N LEU A 17 -10.93 0.56 -14.27
CA LEU A 17 -9.63 1.25 -14.16
C LEU A 17 -9.74 2.51 -13.34
N THR A 18 -10.83 3.28 -13.47
CA THR A 18 -11.09 4.47 -12.63
C THR A 18 -11.18 4.09 -11.16
N ARG A 19 -11.81 2.95 -10.82
CA ARG A 19 -11.88 2.49 -9.43
C ARG A 19 -10.53 2.04 -8.89
N ILE A 20 -9.74 1.33 -9.70
CA ILE A 20 -8.39 0.92 -9.32
C ILE A 20 -7.49 2.14 -9.10
N ALA A 21 -7.55 3.14 -9.97
CA ALA A 21 -6.80 4.39 -9.83
C ALA A 21 -7.18 5.12 -8.52
N ALA A 22 -8.47 5.34 -8.28
CA ALA A 22 -8.94 5.99 -7.06
C ALA A 22 -8.51 5.22 -5.79
N ALA A 23 -8.58 3.89 -5.80
CA ALA A 23 -8.15 3.07 -4.67
C ALA A 23 -6.63 3.10 -4.45
N LEU A 24 -5.85 3.23 -5.53
CA LEU A 24 -4.41 3.42 -5.46
C LEU A 24 -4.06 4.78 -4.83
N ASP A 25 -4.70 5.86 -5.28
CA ASP A 25 -4.48 7.21 -4.78
C ASP A 25 -4.85 7.35 -3.30
N ASP A 26 -5.99 6.76 -2.91
CA ASP A 26 -6.40 6.67 -1.50
C ASP A 26 -5.38 5.89 -0.67
N THR A 27 -4.88 4.75 -1.18
CA THR A 27 -3.85 3.97 -0.49
C THR A 27 -2.54 4.76 -0.33
N ILE A 28 -2.11 5.49 -1.36
CA ILE A 28 -0.90 6.34 -1.30
C ILE A 28 -1.08 7.46 -0.27
N THR A 29 -2.25 8.10 -0.26
CA THR A 29 -2.60 9.11 0.74
C THR A 29 -2.51 8.55 2.16
N GLN A 30 -3.09 7.38 2.40
CA GLN A 30 -3.02 6.72 3.70
C GLN A 30 -1.58 6.37 4.10
N ILE A 31 -0.74 5.93 3.16
CA ILE A 31 0.69 5.69 3.43
C ILE A 31 1.36 6.98 3.89
N HIS A 32 1.17 8.09 3.19
CA HIS A 32 1.74 9.38 3.58
C HIS A 32 1.25 9.84 4.97
N VAL A 33 -0.04 9.68 5.26
CA VAL A 33 -0.60 9.98 6.58
C VAL A 33 0.08 9.16 7.66
N VAL A 34 0.26 7.85 7.45
CA VAL A 34 0.88 6.96 8.45
C VAL A 34 2.38 7.24 8.62
N ILE A 35 3.10 7.57 7.53
CA ILE A 35 4.51 7.99 7.59
C ILE A 35 4.66 9.28 8.41
N ALA A 36 3.72 10.22 8.29
CA ALA A 36 3.74 11.47 9.03
C ALA A 36 3.40 11.33 10.53
N ILE A 37 2.93 10.17 10.99
CA ILE A 37 2.69 9.93 12.43
C ILE A 37 4.04 9.98 13.17
N PRO A 38 4.20 10.86 14.18
CA PRO A 38 5.44 10.97 14.93
C PRO A 38 5.89 9.64 15.55
N HIS A 39 7.20 9.47 15.67
CA HIS A 39 7.78 8.33 16.37
C HIS A 39 7.42 8.42 17.85
N GLY A 40 7.04 7.27 18.44
CA GLY A 40 6.57 7.22 19.82
C GLY A 40 7.21 6.08 20.60
N THR A 41 6.44 5.49 21.50
CA THR A 41 6.84 4.29 22.24
C THR A 41 7.08 3.10 21.30
N ASN A 42 7.80 2.08 21.77
CA ASN A 42 7.98 0.83 21.02
C ASN A 42 6.64 0.26 20.52
N THR A 43 5.60 0.32 21.35
CA THR A 43 4.23 -0.11 20.97
C THR A 43 3.63 0.75 19.86
N HIS A 44 3.81 2.08 19.89
CA HIS A 44 3.36 2.96 18.82
C HIS A 44 4.11 2.69 17.51
N ASN A 45 5.42 2.49 17.57
CA ASN A 45 6.24 2.19 16.40
C ASN A 45 5.87 0.83 15.80
N ALA A 46 5.60 -0.18 16.63
CA ALA A 46 5.10 -1.49 16.18
C ALA A 46 3.75 -1.36 15.46
N HIS A 47 2.81 -0.62 16.04
CA HIS A 47 1.49 -0.39 15.43
C HIS A 47 1.61 0.35 14.09
N ARG A 48 2.39 1.43 14.04
CA ARG A 48 2.62 2.20 12.81
C ARG A 48 3.25 1.34 11.71
N ALA A 49 4.28 0.56 12.03
CA ALA A 49 4.91 -0.36 11.09
C ALA A 49 3.91 -1.43 10.59
N ALA A 50 3.07 -1.97 11.47
CA ALA A 50 2.03 -2.92 11.08
C ALA A 50 0.98 -2.30 10.14
N LEU A 51 0.63 -1.02 10.32
CA LEU A 51 -0.24 -0.30 9.39
C LEU A 51 0.43 -0.12 8.02
N LEU A 52 1.69 0.33 7.98
CA LEU A 52 2.43 0.49 6.73
C LEU A 52 2.56 -0.82 5.97
N ALA A 53 2.84 -1.92 6.66
CA ALA A 53 2.86 -3.25 6.07
C ALA A 53 1.54 -3.60 5.36
N ARG A 54 0.40 -3.35 6.02
CA ARG A 54 -0.93 -3.62 5.44
C ARG A 54 -1.22 -2.73 4.24
N LEU A 55 -0.88 -1.45 4.31
CA LEU A 55 -1.11 -0.50 3.23
C LEU A 55 -0.26 -0.82 2.00
N HIS A 56 1.02 -1.13 2.16
CA HIS A 56 1.87 -1.57 1.05
C HIS A 56 1.42 -2.92 0.45
N ALA A 57 0.93 -3.86 1.28
CA ALA A 57 0.34 -5.10 0.77
C ALA A 57 -0.92 -4.83 -0.07
N ARG A 58 -1.77 -3.88 0.35
CA ARG A 58 -2.93 -3.43 -0.42
C ARG A 58 -2.51 -2.74 -1.72
N GLN A 59 -1.53 -1.84 -1.66
CA GLN A 59 -0.96 -1.17 -2.83
C GLN A 59 -0.43 -2.18 -3.86
N ALA A 60 0.27 -3.23 -3.41
CA ALA A 60 0.72 -4.30 -4.26
C ALA A 60 -0.44 -5.04 -4.95
N GLY A 61 -1.57 -5.21 -4.26
CA GLY A 61 -2.80 -5.80 -4.82
C GLY A 61 -3.37 -4.95 -5.96
N TRP A 62 -3.48 -3.63 -5.75
CA TRP A 62 -3.97 -2.71 -6.78
C TRP A 62 -3.08 -2.68 -8.03
N TRP A 63 -1.77 -2.63 -7.85
CA TRP A 63 -0.83 -2.70 -8.97
C TRP A 63 -0.93 -4.00 -9.77
N GLN A 64 -1.19 -5.13 -9.10
CA GLN A 64 -1.42 -6.41 -9.79
C GLN A 64 -2.72 -6.41 -10.58
N LEU A 65 -3.80 -5.82 -10.04
CA LEU A 65 -5.06 -5.70 -10.76
C LEU A 65 -4.90 -4.81 -11.99
N LEU A 66 -4.16 -3.71 -11.88
CA LEU A 66 -3.84 -2.84 -13.02
C LEU A 66 -3.01 -3.59 -14.08
N ALA A 67 -2.00 -4.34 -13.67
CA ALA A 67 -1.20 -5.15 -14.60
C ALA A 67 -2.05 -6.19 -15.34
N ARG A 68 -2.98 -6.85 -14.64
CA ARG A 68 -3.93 -7.81 -15.27
C ARG A 68 -4.86 -7.12 -16.26
N ALA A 69 -5.39 -5.95 -15.91
CA ALA A 69 -6.26 -5.18 -16.80
C ALA A 69 -5.51 -4.71 -18.07
N ALA A 70 -4.22 -4.35 -17.94
CA ALA A 70 -3.38 -4.00 -19.08
C ALA A 70 -3.13 -5.20 -20.03
N VAL A 71 -3.07 -6.44 -19.51
CA VAL A 71 -2.96 -7.66 -20.32
C VAL A 71 -4.23 -7.96 -21.09
N THR A 72 -5.40 -7.62 -20.55
CA THR A 72 -6.67 -7.86 -21.25
C THR A 72 -6.93 -6.87 -22.39
N ASP A 73 -6.22 -5.74 -22.43
CA ASP A 73 -6.40 -4.67 -23.43
C ASP A 73 -5.08 -4.32 -24.14
N LEU A 74 -4.35 -5.34 -24.60
CA LEU A 74 -3.03 -5.19 -25.24
C LEU A 74 -3.06 -4.40 -26.56
N THR A 75 -4.23 -4.24 -27.18
CA THR A 75 -4.38 -3.44 -28.41
C THR A 75 -4.41 -1.94 -28.12
N ARG A 76 -4.71 -1.54 -26.87
CA ARG A 76 -4.78 -0.13 -26.45
C ARG A 76 -3.67 0.27 -25.48
N VAL A 77 -3.11 -0.68 -24.73
CA VAL A 77 -2.09 -0.41 -23.70
C VAL A 77 -0.73 -0.95 -24.13
N HIS A 78 0.26 -0.05 -24.23
CA HIS A 78 1.63 -0.44 -24.54
C HIS A 78 2.19 -1.38 -23.45
N PRO A 79 2.86 -2.50 -23.80
CA PRO A 79 3.35 -3.50 -22.83
C PRO A 79 4.27 -2.96 -21.72
N MET A 80 4.89 -1.81 -21.94
CA MET A 80 5.70 -1.13 -20.93
C MET A 80 4.89 -0.73 -19.69
N TYR A 81 3.62 -0.35 -19.83
CA TYR A 81 2.77 0.01 -18.69
C TYR A 81 2.44 -1.20 -17.81
N MET A 82 2.18 -2.36 -18.41
CA MET A 82 2.05 -3.62 -17.67
C MET A 82 3.34 -3.93 -16.90
N ARG A 83 4.52 -3.81 -17.53
CA ARG A 83 5.81 -4.03 -16.86
C ARG A 83 6.03 -3.06 -15.70
N ALA A 84 5.66 -1.78 -15.88
CA ALA A 84 5.73 -0.78 -14.82
C ALA A 84 4.82 -1.14 -13.64
N ALA A 85 3.58 -1.54 -13.90
CA ALA A 85 2.64 -1.98 -12.87
C ALA A 85 3.14 -3.22 -12.11
N LEU A 86 3.70 -4.22 -12.81
CA LEU A 86 4.32 -5.39 -12.17
C LEU A 86 5.52 -5.02 -11.30
N ARG A 87 6.38 -4.10 -11.76
CA ARG A 87 7.52 -3.62 -10.97
C ARG A 87 7.05 -2.88 -9.71
N ALA A 88 6.04 -2.02 -9.84
CA ALA A 88 5.45 -1.33 -8.71
C ALA A 88 4.80 -2.29 -7.71
N ALA A 89 4.15 -3.36 -8.19
CA ALA A 89 3.63 -4.43 -7.34
C ALA A 89 4.75 -5.15 -6.57
N HIS A 90 5.87 -5.49 -7.22
CA HIS A 90 7.01 -6.12 -6.54
C HIS A 90 7.59 -5.21 -5.47
N LYS A 91 7.86 -3.95 -5.79
CA LYS A 91 8.37 -2.97 -4.81
C LYS A 91 7.45 -2.84 -3.60
N ALA A 92 6.14 -2.72 -3.81
CA ALA A 92 5.18 -2.62 -2.72
C ALA A 92 5.10 -3.92 -1.88
N ARG A 93 5.32 -5.11 -2.46
CA ARG A 93 5.42 -6.35 -1.68
C ARG A 93 6.70 -6.37 -0.83
N ASP A 94 7.82 -5.90 -1.36
CA ASP A 94 9.08 -5.81 -0.63
C ASP A 94 8.95 -4.82 0.53
N ASP A 95 8.31 -3.67 0.31
CA ASP A 95 8.00 -2.69 1.36
C ASP A 95 7.07 -3.29 2.42
N ALA A 96 6.04 -4.04 2.00
CA ALA A 96 5.15 -4.73 2.93
C ALA A 96 5.88 -5.80 3.76
N ARG A 97 6.91 -6.45 3.21
CA ARG A 97 7.76 -7.39 3.95
C ARG A 97 8.65 -6.63 4.94
N PHE A 98 9.35 -5.60 4.47
CA PHE A 98 10.18 -4.75 5.31
C PHE A 98 9.42 -4.23 6.53
N TRP A 99 8.23 -3.65 6.33
CA TRP A 99 7.43 -3.11 7.44
C TRP A 99 6.88 -4.19 8.39
N ARG A 100 6.67 -5.43 7.93
CA ARG A 100 6.33 -6.55 8.82
C ARG A 100 7.50 -6.92 9.72
N ASP A 101 8.70 -6.97 9.15
CA ASP A 101 9.92 -7.28 9.90
C ASP A 101 10.21 -6.17 10.92
N VAL A 102 10.04 -4.90 10.54
CA VAL A 102 10.13 -3.74 11.43
C VAL A 102 9.08 -3.80 12.55
N ALA A 103 7.83 -4.16 12.24
CA ALA A 103 6.78 -4.30 13.26
C ALA A 103 7.13 -5.38 14.28
N ALA A 104 7.63 -6.54 13.82
CA ALA A 104 8.05 -7.63 14.69
C ALA A 104 9.22 -7.21 15.60
N ASP A 105 10.16 -6.40 15.10
CA ASP A 105 11.27 -5.89 15.88
C ASP A 105 10.81 -4.94 17.00
N TRP A 106 9.96 -3.96 16.68
CA TRP A 106 9.40 -3.06 17.68
C TRP A 106 8.55 -3.77 18.73
N THR A 107 7.80 -4.80 18.33
CA THR A 107 7.08 -5.66 19.27
C THR A 107 8.05 -6.40 20.21
N ALA A 108 9.13 -6.99 19.68
CA ALA A 108 10.13 -7.65 20.51
C ALA A 108 10.77 -6.69 21.53
N ARG A 109 11.08 -5.45 21.12
CA ARG A 109 11.59 -4.40 22.03
C ARG A 109 10.57 -4.00 23.09
N ALA A 110 9.29 -3.86 22.74
CA ALA A 110 8.23 -3.56 23.70
C ALA A 110 8.10 -4.67 24.76
N GLU A 111 8.33 -5.92 24.35
CA GLU A 111 8.23 -7.12 25.18
C GLU A 111 9.55 -7.53 25.85
N HIS A 112 10.62 -6.73 25.70
CA HIS A 112 11.97 -7.03 26.22
C HIS A 112 12.53 -8.40 25.77
N ARG A 113 12.18 -8.83 24.56
CA ARG A 113 12.67 -10.06 23.93
C ARG A 113 13.87 -9.77 23.02
N PRO A 114 14.72 -10.78 22.72
CA PRO A 114 15.77 -10.65 21.71
C PRO A 114 15.20 -10.21 20.35
N THR A 115 15.81 -9.19 19.76
CA THR A 115 15.50 -8.64 18.43
C THR A 115 16.26 -9.39 17.32
N SER A 116 15.76 -9.36 16.09
CA SER A 116 16.45 -9.97 14.92
C SER A 116 17.42 -8.98 14.25
N ASP A 117 18.26 -9.43 13.31
CA ASP A 117 19.21 -8.58 12.55
C ASP A 117 18.57 -7.39 11.79
N ALA A 118 17.24 -7.41 11.59
CA ALA A 118 16.50 -6.24 11.11
C ALA A 118 16.66 -5.01 12.04
N ALA A 119 16.96 -5.23 13.32
CA ALA A 119 17.29 -4.19 14.29
C ALA A 119 18.53 -3.38 13.89
N GLY A 120 19.53 -4.01 13.24
CA GLY A 120 20.73 -3.33 12.74
C GLY A 120 20.48 -2.48 11.49
N ALA A 121 19.44 -2.81 10.71
CA ALA A 121 19.01 -1.96 9.59
C ALA A 121 18.30 -0.69 10.08
N LEU A 122 17.58 -0.75 11.22
CA LEU A 122 16.92 0.42 11.82
C LEU A 122 17.90 1.38 12.52
N SER A 123 19.00 0.90 13.11
CA SER A 123 20.06 1.79 13.65
C SER A 123 20.74 2.59 12.56
N SER A 124 20.82 2.06 11.33
CA SER A 124 21.30 2.81 10.16
C SER A 124 20.38 3.98 9.77
N TRP A 125 19.09 4.00 10.14
CA TRP A 125 18.20 5.13 9.83
C TRP A 125 18.45 6.34 10.73
N ASP A 126 18.84 6.13 12.00
CA ASP A 126 19.31 7.20 12.89
C ASP A 126 20.64 7.79 12.37
N GLU A 127 21.53 6.96 11.81
CA GLU A 127 22.79 7.42 11.20
C GLU A 127 22.60 8.12 9.86
N LEU A 128 21.49 7.88 9.15
CA LEU A 128 21.14 8.52 7.88
C LEU A 128 20.43 9.87 8.06
N GLY A 129 20.28 10.38 9.28
CA GLY A 129 19.72 11.69 9.56
C GLY A 129 18.24 11.84 9.20
N VAL A 130 17.49 10.73 9.12
CA VAL A 130 16.04 10.74 8.87
C VAL A 130 15.27 10.95 10.18
N THR A 131 15.73 11.90 10.98
CA THR A 131 15.02 12.43 12.14
C THR A 131 14.81 13.92 11.89
N ALA A 132 13.58 14.30 11.57
CA ALA A 132 13.09 15.66 11.72
C ALA A 132 12.38 15.78 13.07
#